data_AF-A0A354NTB0-F1
#
_entry.id   AF-A0A354NTB0-F1
#
_cell.length_a   1.000
_cell.length_b   1.000
_cell.length_c   1.000
_cell.angle_alpha   90.00
_cell.angle_beta   90.00
_cell.angle_gamma   90.00
#
_symmetry.space_group_name_H-M   'P 1'
#
loop_
_entity.id
_entity.type
_entity.pdbx_description
1 polymer ?
#
loop_
_entity_poly.entity_id
_entity_poly.type
_entity_poly.pdbx_seq_one_letter_code
_entity_poly.pdbx_strand_id
1 'polypeptide(L)'
;MSLIKKLDSWITWGIIGVVIGVSLGVNTASVWLVAIGLGAFLVYLSMHGPAKRETEGSLFASGGVFMMGWIVGFVVNGLVF
;
A
#
# COMPACT_ATOMS: atom_id res chain seq x y z
N MET A 1 -18.66 13.01 -3.35
CA MET A 1 -17.69 12.17 -4.10
C MET A 1 -16.80 11.47 -3.06
N SER A 2 -17.13 10.23 -2.69
CA SER A 2 -16.67 9.59 -1.45
C SER A 2 -15.15 9.38 -1.40
N LEU A 3 -14.50 9.77 -0.30
CA LEU A 3 -13.08 9.57 0.03
C LEU A 3 -12.57 8.15 -0.29
N ILE A 4 -13.44 7.15 -0.15
CA ILE A 4 -13.16 5.75 -0.44
C ILE A 4 -12.73 5.56 -1.91
N LYS A 5 -13.36 6.24 -2.87
CA LYS A 5 -12.99 6.13 -4.30
C LYS A 5 -11.60 6.68 -4.63
N LYS A 6 -11.05 7.59 -3.81
CA LYS A 6 -9.66 8.06 -4.01
C LYS A 6 -8.63 7.03 -3.53
N LEU A 7 -9.03 6.16 -2.59
CA LEU A 7 -8.21 5.06 -2.08
C LEU A 7 -8.23 3.85 -3.03
N ASP A 8 -9.12 3.79 -4.01
CA ASP A 8 -9.12 2.72 -5.03
C ASP A 8 -7.96 2.83 -6.04
N SER A 9 -7.23 3.94 -6.02
CA SER A 9 -6.10 4.17 -6.93
C SER A 9 -4.83 3.49 -6.43
N TRP A 10 -4.41 2.45 -7.15
CA TRP A 10 -3.11 1.78 -7.00
C TRP A 10 -1.90 2.73 -6.97
N ILE A 11 -1.95 3.85 -7.71
CA ILE A 11 -0.89 4.87 -7.74
C ILE A 11 -0.74 5.55 -6.37
N THR A 12 -1.86 5.89 -5.74
CA THR A 12 -1.86 6.54 -4.42
C THR A 12 -1.12 5.67 -3.40
N TRP A 13 -1.42 4.38 -3.40
CA TRP A 13 -0.79 3.42 -2.51
C TRP A 13 0.68 3.16 -2.83
N GLY A 14 1.07 3.16 -4.11
CA GLY A 14 2.47 3.10 -4.50
C GLY A 14 3.30 4.27 -3.96
N ILE A 15 2.78 5.49 -4.08
CA ILE A 15 3.44 6.70 -3.54
C ILE A 15 3.57 6.61 -2.02
N ILE A 16 2.51 6.22 -1.32
CA ILE A 16 2.53 6.04 0.14
C ILE A 16 3.58 4.98 0.52
N GLY A 17 3.63 3.86 -0.19
CA GLY A 17 4.62 2.81 0.02
C GLY A 17 6.05 3.34 -0.08
N VAL A 18 6.37 4.07 -1.15
CA VAL A 18 7.69 4.68 -1.34
C VAL A 18 8.05 5.63 -0.19
N VAL A 19 7.14 6.54 0.19
CA VAL A 19 7.38 7.52 1.25
C VAL A 19 7.69 6.82 2.58
N ILE A 20 6.91 5.79 2.93
CA ILE A 20 7.13 5.00 4.14
C ILE A 20 8.48 4.28 4.07
N GLY A 21 8.78 3.62 2.95
CA GLY A 21 10.05 2.88 2.77
C GLY A 21 11.28 3.76 2.87
N VAL A 22 11.26 4.95 2.24
CA VAL A 22 12.37 5.91 2.32
C VAL A 22 12.54 6.46 3.74
N SER A 23 11.45 6.65 4.48
CA SER A 23 11.49 7.28 5.80
C SER A 23 11.91 6.32 6.91
N LEU A 24 11.52 5.05 6.83
CA LEU A 24 11.70 4.09 7.92
C LEU A 24 12.87 3.11 7.71
N GLY A 25 13.29 2.86 6.47
CA GLY A 25 14.31 1.85 6.17
C GLY A 25 13.88 0.43 6.63
N VAL A 26 14.85 -0.45 6.91
CA VAL A 26 14.58 -1.75 7.56
C VAL A 26 14.76 -1.61 9.06
N ASN A 27 13.63 -1.57 9.77
CA ASN A 27 13.61 -1.57 11.22
C ASN A 27 12.47 -2.47 11.75
N THR A 28 12.49 -2.78 13.03
CA THR A 28 11.45 -3.61 13.68
C THR A 28 10.05 -3.01 13.54
N ALA A 29 9.93 -1.68 13.47
CA ALA A 29 8.64 -1.00 13.27
C ALA A 29 8.05 -1.26 11.87
N SER A 30 8.90 -1.49 10.86
CA SER A 30 8.48 -1.78 9.49
C SER A 30 7.76 -3.13 9.40
N VAL A 31 8.20 -4.13 10.18
CA VAL A 31 7.52 -5.45 10.26
C VAL A 31 6.09 -5.29 10.79
N TRP A 32 5.93 -4.52 11.87
CA TRP A 32 4.61 -4.23 12.45
C TRP A 32 3.72 -3.44 11.49
N LEU A 33 4.27 -2.46 10.78
CA LEU A 33 3.50 -1.69 9.81
C LEU A 33 3.05 -2.52 8.60
N VAL A 34 3.86 -3.48 8.13
CA VAL A 34 3.43 -4.45 7.09
C VAL A 34 2.29 -5.33 7.61
N ALA A 35 2.40 -5.84 8.84
CA ALA A 35 1.34 -6.66 9.44
C ALA A 35 0.03 -5.89 9.58
N ILE A 36 0.09 -4.66 10.10
CA ILE A 36 -1.07 -3.77 10.22
C ILE A 36 -1.62 -3.41 8.83
N GLY A 37 -0.75 -3.12 7.85
CA GLY A 37 -1.14 -2.81 6.48
C GLY A 37 -1.87 -3.95 5.78
N LEU A 38 -1.41 -5.19 5.95
CA LEU A 38 -2.09 -6.39 5.47
C LEU A 38 -3.47 -6.58 6.12
N GLY A 39 -3.56 -6.42 7.44
CA GLY A 39 -4.83 -6.48 8.15
C GLY A 39 -5.81 -5.41 7.67
N ALA A 40 -5.34 -4.16 7.54
CA ALA A 40 -6.12 -3.05 7.03
C ALA A 40 -6.56 -3.27 5.58
N PHE A 41 -5.71 -3.87 4.73
CA PHE A 41 -6.06 -4.20 3.35
C PHE A 41 -7.17 -5.25 3.27
N LEU A 42 -7.14 -6.28 4.11
CA LEU A 42 -8.23 -7.27 4.16
C LEU A 42 -9.56 -6.65 4.63
N VAL A 43 -9.50 -5.76 5.64
CA VAL A 43 -10.69 -4.98 6.07
C VAL A 43 -11.17 -4.06 4.94
N TYR A 44 -10.26 -3.42 4.22
CA TYR A 44 -10.59 -2.55 3.09
C TYR A 44 -11.29 -3.29 1.96
N LEU A 45 -10.84 -4.51 1.65
CA LEU A 45 -11.49 -5.39 0.68
C LEU A 45 -12.84 -5.89 1.19
N SER A 46 -12.98 -6.22 2.47
CA SER A 46 -14.27 -6.70 3.01
C SER A 46 -15.34 -5.61 3.08
N MET A 47 -14.94 -4.34 3.17
CA MET A 47 -15.83 -3.19 3.04
C MET A 47 -16.31 -2.96 1.60
N HIS A 48 -15.57 -3.46 0.60
CA HIS A 48 -16.04 -3.46 -0.77
C HIS A 48 -17.02 -4.62 -0.95
N GLY A 49 -18.22 -4.29 -1.44
CA GLY A 49 -19.25 -5.27 -1.77
C GLY A 49 -18.85 -6.16 -2.96
N PRO A 50 -19.82 -6.70 -3.72
CA PRO A 50 -19.54 -7.60 -4.82
C PRO A 50 -18.51 -7.04 -5.80
N ALA A 51 -17.61 -7.92 -6.20
CA ALA A 51 -16.68 -7.82 -7.31
C ALA A 51 -17.23 -6.99 -8.49
N LYS A 52 -16.56 -5.87 -8.81
CA LYS A 52 -16.88 -5.03 -9.97
C LYS A 52 -15.74 -5.09 -10.98
N ARG A 53 -16.03 -5.72 -12.12
CA ARG A 53 -15.07 -6.02 -13.20
C ARG A 53 -14.21 -4.81 -13.65
N GLU A 54 -14.77 -3.61 -13.60
CA GLU A 54 -14.08 -2.38 -14.03
C GLU A 54 -13.08 -1.82 -13.00
N THR A 55 -13.30 -2.05 -11.70
CA THR A 55 -12.52 -1.39 -10.62
C THR A 55 -11.73 -2.35 -9.76
N GLU A 56 -12.06 -3.64 -9.79
CA GLU A 56 -11.43 -4.67 -8.95
C GLU A 56 -9.93 -4.83 -9.19
N GLY A 57 -9.49 -4.70 -10.45
CA GLY A 57 -8.07 -4.79 -10.78
C GLY A 57 -7.24 -3.72 -10.07
N SER A 58 -7.72 -2.46 -10.10
CA SER A 58 -7.05 -1.35 -9.40
C SER A 58 -7.13 -1.50 -7.87
N LEU A 59 -8.30 -1.92 -7.37
CA LEU A 59 -8.53 -2.16 -5.95
C LEU A 59 -7.58 -3.23 -5.40
N PHE A 60 -7.48 -4.37 -6.08
CA PHE A 60 -6.61 -5.47 -5.65
C PHE A 60 -5.13 -5.15 -5.86
N ALA A 61 -4.77 -4.48 -6.97
CA ALA A 61 -3.39 -4.10 -7.26
C ALA A 61 -2.83 -3.12 -6.22
N SER A 62 -3.67 -2.34 -5.54
CA SER A 62 -3.23 -1.37 -4.53
C SER A 62 -2.32 -1.97 -3.45
N GLY A 63 -2.65 -3.14 -2.91
CA GLY A 63 -1.83 -3.82 -1.91
C GLY A 63 -0.46 -4.26 -2.45
N GLY A 64 -0.43 -4.86 -3.65
CA GLY A 64 0.83 -5.27 -4.27
C GLY A 64 1.72 -4.07 -4.64
N VAL A 65 1.12 -3.01 -5.16
CA VAL A 65 1.83 -1.79 -5.59
C VAL A 65 2.36 -1.01 -4.38
N PHE A 66 1.62 -0.98 -3.27
CA PHE A 66 2.11 -0.48 -2.00
C PHE A 66 3.38 -1.21 -1.55
N MET A 67 3.37 -2.55 -1.56
CA MET A 67 4.53 -3.35 -1.16
C MET A 67 5.73 -3.11 -2.08
N MET A 68 5.52 -3.06 -3.39
CA MET A 68 6.59 -2.77 -4.35
C MET A 68 7.16 -1.36 -4.17
N GLY A 69 6.30 -0.36 -3.99
CA GLY A 69 6.72 1.01 -3.69
C GLY A 69 7.55 1.08 -2.41
N TRP A 70 7.13 0.37 -1.38
CA TRP A 70 7.88 0.28 -0.13
C TRP A 70 9.25 -0.36 -0.31
N ILE A 71 9.35 -1.50 -1.00
CA ILE A 71 10.64 -2.14 -1.28
C ILE A 71 11.58 -1.17 -2.01
N VAL A 72 11.07 -0.43 -3.00
CA VAL A 72 11.85 0.61 -3.70
C VAL A 72 12.33 1.67 -2.71
N GLY A 73 11.44 2.19 -1.86
CA GLY A 73 11.81 3.20 -0.85
C GLY A 73 12.84 2.70 0.15
N PHE A 74 12.72 1.45 0.59
CA PHE A 74 13.68 0.78 1.45
C PHE A 74 15.07 0.72 0.79
N VAL A 75 15.15 0.27 -0.46
CA VAL A 75 16.41 0.19 -1.21
C VAL A 75 17.04 1.56 -1.33
N VAL A 76 16.26 2.60 -1.65
CA VAL A 76 16.74 3.99 -1.71
C VAL A 76 17.28 4.44 -0.35
N ASN A 77 16.56 4.19 0.74
CA ASN A 77 17.02 4.56 2.07
C ASN A 77 18.39 3.94 2.39
N GLY A 78 18.55 2.63 2.19
CA GLY A 78 19.81 1.92 2.50
C GLY A 78 20.98 2.23 1.56
N LEU A 79 20.74 2.88 0.42
CA LEU A 79 21.81 3.36 -0.48
C LEU A 79 22.23 4.80 -0.16
N VAL A 80 21.34 5.62 0.39
CA VAL A 80 21.56 7.05 0.61
C VAL A 80 21.99 7.37 2.04
N PHE A 81 21.53 6.60 3.02
CA PHE A 81 21.78 6.80 4.45
C PHE A 81 22.50 5.60 5.07
#